data_AF-A0A7C6G8Y5-F1
#
_entry.id   AF-A0A7C6G8Y5-F1
#
_cell.length_a   1.000
_cell.length_b   1.000
_cell.length_c   1.000
_cell.angle_alpha   90.00
_cell.angle_beta   90.00
_cell.angle_gamma   90.00
#
_symmetry.space_group_name_H-M   'P 1'
#
loop_
_entity.id
_entity.type
_entity.pdbx_description
1 polymer ?
#
loop_
_entity_poly.entity_id
_entity_poly.type
_entity_poly.pdbx_seq_one_letter_code
_entity_poly.pdbx_strand_id
1 'polypeptide(L)'
;MAKKQHPQILSPENYIRQRARNLPIFKCLVNEGWEEEGLAQLTISRRHINGNITYCSYLVDLKCLGVKDTFYDFNIPKEHFEQVVERMEQGYALVGVEYALAHNIIHAGWEFGEDIGFKAHKDFLSITRYMLEEDSDDIPLIKIECGDIDGKPLYV
;
A
#
# COMPACT_ATOMS: atom_id res chain seq x y z
N MET A 1 -29.27 -11.32 -30.75
CA MET A 1 -28.04 -12.13 -30.57
C MET A 1 -27.14 -11.40 -29.58
N ALA A 2 -26.96 -11.93 -28.37
CA ALA A 2 -26.05 -11.33 -27.40
C ALA A 2 -24.60 -11.59 -27.84
N LYS A 3 -23.82 -10.53 -28.05
CA LYS A 3 -22.37 -10.65 -28.28
C LYS A 3 -21.78 -11.32 -27.04
N LYS A 4 -21.26 -12.54 -27.19
CA LYS A 4 -20.38 -13.15 -26.18
C LYS A 4 -19.14 -12.28 -26.09
N GLN A 5 -19.07 -11.42 -25.07
CA GLN A 5 -17.82 -10.72 -24.74
C GLN A 5 -16.82 -11.79 -24.31
N HIS A 6 -15.73 -11.93 -25.06
CA HIS A 6 -14.58 -12.68 -24.57
C HIS A 6 -14.02 -11.93 -23.36
N PRO A 7 -13.69 -12.62 -22.25
CA PRO A 7 -13.09 -11.96 -21.10
C PRO A 7 -11.78 -11.32 -21.55
N GLN A 8 -11.74 -9.99 -21.53
CA GLN A 8 -10.57 -9.23 -21.91
C GLN A 8 -9.49 -9.45 -20.84
N ILE A 9 -8.33 -9.93 -21.25
CA ILE A 9 -7.17 -10.04 -20.36
C ILE A 9 -6.73 -8.62 -20.00
N LEU A 10 -6.85 -8.26 -18.73
CA LEU A 10 -6.42 -6.97 -18.22
C LEU A 10 -4.89 -6.95 -18.10
N SER A 11 -4.28 -5.79 -18.38
CA SER A 11 -2.90 -5.55 -17.96
C SER A 11 -2.81 -5.55 -16.42
N PRO A 12 -1.63 -5.79 -15.83
CA PRO A 12 -1.43 -5.69 -14.38
C PRO A 12 -2.00 -4.41 -13.76
N GLU A 13 -1.74 -3.25 -14.38
CA GLU A 13 -2.18 -1.94 -13.90
C GLU A 13 -3.70 -1.83 -13.91
N ASN A 14 -4.33 -2.27 -15.01
CA ASN A 14 -5.78 -2.24 -15.14
C ASN A 14 -6.46 -3.24 -14.21
N TYR A 15 -5.82 -4.37 -13.93
CA TYR A 15 -6.29 -5.30 -12.93
C TYR A 15 -6.24 -4.65 -11.54
N ILE A 16 -5.12 -4.03 -11.17
CA ILE A 16 -5.01 -3.35 -9.87
C ILE A 16 -6.08 -2.27 -9.73
N ARG A 17 -6.25 -1.41 -10.75
CA ARG A 17 -7.27 -0.35 -10.77
C ARG A 17 -8.70 -0.83 -10.56
N GLN A 18 -9.04 -1.99 -11.14
CA GLN A 18 -10.44 -2.41 -11.29
C GLN A 18 -10.83 -3.59 -10.41
N ARG A 19 -9.86 -4.40 -9.98
CA ARG A 19 -10.12 -5.74 -9.45
C ARG A 19 -9.35 -6.09 -8.18
N ALA A 20 -8.24 -5.41 -7.85
CA ALA A 20 -7.40 -5.80 -6.71
C ALA A 20 -8.18 -5.89 -5.40
N ARG A 21 -9.03 -4.90 -5.07
CA ARG A 21 -9.86 -4.88 -3.85
C ARG A 21 -10.78 -6.09 -3.66
N ASN A 22 -11.15 -6.78 -4.75
CA ASN A 22 -12.01 -7.97 -4.68
C ASN A 22 -11.24 -9.23 -4.26
N LEU A 23 -9.91 -9.18 -4.26
CA LEU A 23 -9.10 -10.30 -3.82
C LEU A 23 -8.99 -10.29 -2.29
N PRO A 24 -9.01 -11.46 -1.64
CA PRO A 24 -8.77 -11.54 -0.20
C PRO A 24 -7.36 -11.06 0.14
N ILE A 25 -7.25 -10.29 1.22
CA ILE A 25 -5.97 -9.92 1.82
C ILE A 25 -5.18 -11.19 2.14
N PHE A 26 -3.89 -11.18 1.82
CA PHE A 26 -2.96 -12.25 2.15
C PHE A 26 -2.06 -11.87 3.33
N LYS A 27 -1.30 -10.79 3.19
CA LYS A 27 -0.43 -10.22 4.23
C LYS A 27 -0.39 -8.71 4.12
N CYS A 28 -0.35 -8.04 5.26
CA CYS A 28 0.04 -6.65 5.40
C CYS A 28 1.29 -6.58 6.28
N LEU A 29 2.31 -5.86 5.82
CA LEU A 29 3.61 -5.76 6.48
C LEU A 29 4.00 -4.29 6.61
N VAL A 30 4.68 -3.94 7.70
CA VAL A 30 5.34 -2.64 7.90
C VAL A 30 6.70 -2.85 8.57
N ASN A 31 7.68 -1.97 8.35
CA ASN A 31 8.95 -2.02 9.09
C ASN A 31 8.76 -1.69 10.57
N GLU A 32 9.54 -2.30 11.45
CA GLU A 32 9.65 -1.84 12.84
C GLU A 32 10.18 -0.40 12.92
N GLY A 33 9.84 0.30 14.00
CA GLY A 33 10.30 1.68 14.25
C GLY A 33 9.57 2.77 13.45
N TRP A 34 8.65 2.40 12.55
CA TRP A 34 7.93 3.37 11.69
C TRP A 34 7.21 4.48 12.46
N GLU A 35 6.70 4.19 13.67
CA GLU A 35 5.99 5.16 14.53
C GLU A 35 6.92 6.28 15.03
N GLU A 36 8.15 5.94 15.42
CA GLU A 36 9.12 6.89 15.96
C GLU A 36 9.90 7.60 14.83
N GLU A 37 10.32 6.82 13.83
CA GLU A 37 11.11 7.29 12.71
C GLU A 37 10.27 8.11 11.72
N GLY A 38 8.96 7.86 11.64
CA GLY A 38 8.03 8.52 10.73
C GLY A 38 8.24 8.14 9.26
N LEU A 39 8.99 7.07 9.00
CA LEU A 39 9.20 6.50 7.68
C LEU A 39 8.69 5.05 7.68
N ALA A 40 7.55 4.84 7.02
CA ALA A 40 6.88 3.56 6.95
C ALA A 40 7.04 2.92 5.57
N GLN A 41 7.72 1.79 5.52
CA GLN A 41 7.77 0.88 4.38
C GLN A 41 6.69 -0.17 4.55
N LEU A 42 5.60 -0.02 3.80
CA LEU A 42 4.42 -0.88 3.88
C LEU A 42 4.34 -1.81 2.68
N THR A 43 3.80 -3.01 2.88
CA THR A 43 3.41 -3.93 1.80
C THR A 43 2.04 -4.49 2.08
N ILE A 44 1.12 -4.33 1.12
CA ILE A 44 -0.20 -4.95 1.12
C ILE A 44 -0.24 -5.97 0.00
N SER A 45 -0.61 -7.21 0.32
CA SER A 45 -0.68 -8.30 -0.63
C SER A 45 -2.04 -8.96 -0.61
N ARG A 46 -2.49 -9.43 -1.76
CA ARG A 46 -3.76 -10.11 -1.96
C ARG A 46 -3.57 -11.40 -2.75
N ARG A 47 -4.39 -12.40 -2.45
CA ARG A 47 -4.27 -13.74 -3.04
C ARG A 47 -5.30 -13.96 -4.15
N HIS A 48 -4.81 -14.42 -5.29
CA HIS A 48 -5.63 -14.86 -6.42
C HIS A 48 -6.19 -16.27 -6.20
N ILE A 49 -7.23 -16.63 -6.95
CA ILE A 49 -7.84 -17.97 -6.88
C ILE A 49 -6.88 -19.12 -7.24
N ASN A 50 -5.86 -18.83 -8.06
CA ASN A 50 -4.80 -19.78 -8.41
C ASN A 50 -3.71 -19.91 -7.33
N GLY A 51 -3.82 -19.19 -6.21
CA GLY A 51 -2.85 -19.18 -5.11
C GLY A 51 -1.71 -18.15 -5.27
N ASN A 52 -1.58 -17.52 -6.43
CA ASN A 52 -0.57 -16.48 -6.67
C ASN A 52 -0.91 -15.19 -5.92
N ILE A 53 0.08 -14.32 -5.81
CA ILE A 53 0.03 -13.07 -5.06
C ILE A 53 0.14 -11.88 -6.01
N THR A 54 -0.69 -10.87 -5.79
CA THR A 54 -0.43 -9.49 -6.22
C THR A 54 -0.16 -8.67 -4.97
N TYR A 55 0.87 -7.84 -5.00
CA TYR A 55 1.16 -6.94 -3.89
C TYR A 55 1.51 -5.54 -4.39
N CYS A 56 1.31 -4.57 -3.51
CA CYS A 56 1.82 -3.22 -3.65
C CYS A 56 2.62 -2.86 -2.40
N SER A 57 3.76 -2.23 -2.60
CA SER A 57 4.60 -1.68 -1.54
C SER A 57 4.60 -0.16 -1.63
N TYR A 58 4.74 0.49 -0.48
CA TYR A 58 4.65 1.94 -0.31
C TYR A 58 5.75 2.40 0.61
N LEU A 59 6.42 3.51 0.25
CA LEU A 59 7.28 4.25 1.16
C LEU A 59 6.55 5.53 1.56
N VAL A 60 6.12 5.59 2.82
CA VAL A 60 5.30 6.68 3.36
C VAL A 60 6.14 7.46 4.37
N ASP A 61 6.27 8.76 4.14
CA ASP A 61 6.90 9.71 5.04
C ASP A 61 5.80 10.47 5.78
N LEU A 62 5.59 10.05 7.02
CA LEU A 62 4.57 10.60 7.93
C LEU A 62 4.99 11.96 8.49
N LYS A 63 6.25 12.37 8.32
CA LYS A 63 6.75 13.64 8.86
C LYS A 63 6.64 14.78 7.87
N CYS A 64 6.61 14.52 6.57
CA CYS A 64 6.56 15.58 5.56
C CYS A 64 5.96 15.13 4.22
N LEU A 65 6.65 14.25 3.48
CA LEU A 65 6.41 14.11 2.04
C LEU A 65 5.18 13.27 1.66
N GLY A 66 4.59 12.54 2.60
CA GLY A 66 3.54 11.57 2.31
C GLY A 66 4.06 10.36 1.53
N VAL A 67 3.28 9.83 0.59
CA VAL A 67 3.66 8.64 -0.19
C VAL A 67 4.76 8.99 -1.21
N LYS A 68 6.01 8.73 -0.85
CA LYS A 68 7.23 9.06 -1.63
C LYS A 68 7.43 8.15 -2.82
N ASP A 69 7.17 6.87 -2.63
CA ASP A 69 7.41 5.85 -3.65
C ASP A 69 6.43 4.69 -3.52
N THR A 70 6.26 3.94 -4.61
CA THR A 70 5.45 2.74 -4.63
C THR A 70 5.90 1.77 -5.71
N PHE A 71 5.74 0.49 -5.42
CA PHE A 71 6.05 -0.60 -6.35
C PHE A 71 4.93 -1.64 -6.31
N TYR A 72 4.79 -2.43 -7.37
CA TYR A 72 3.86 -3.55 -7.39
C TYR A 72 4.37 -4.70 -8.25
N ASP A 73 3.92 -5.91 -7.93
CA ASP A 73 4.04 -7.07 -8.82
C ASP A 73 2.70 -7.79 -8.89
N PHE A 74 2.47 -8.49 -10.00
CA PHE A 74 1.16 -9.02 -10.34
C PHE A 74 1.16 -10.52 -10.58
N ASN A 75 0.29 -11.22 -9.84
CA ASN A 75 -0.01 -12.63 -10.03
C ASN A 75 1.25 -13.51 -10.03
N ILE A 76 2.19 -13.21 -9.14
CA ILE A 76 3.44 -13.95 -8.97
C ILE A 76 3.24 -15.18 -8.08
N PRO A 77 4.04 -16.25 -8.25
CA PRO A 77 4.02 -17.39 -7.34
C PRO A 77 4.24 -16.95 -5.88
N LYS A 78 3.58 -17.63 -4.94
CA LYS A 78 3.66 -17.32 -3.50
C LYS A 78 5.11 -17.38 -3.01
N GLU A 79 5.88 -18.36 -3.48
CA GLU A 79 7.28 -18.55 -3.13
C GLU A 79 8.14 -17.37 -3.60
N HIS A 80 7.81 -16.80 -4.77
CA HIS A 80 8.49 -15.61 -5.26
C HIS A 80 8.18 -14.38 -4.39
N PHE A 81 6.91 -14.21 -3.98
CA PHE A 81 6.55 -13.16 -3.04
C PHE A 81 7.27 -13.31 -1.69
N GLU A 82 7.39 -14.54 -1.17
CA GLU A 82 8.11 -14.81 0.08
C GLU A 82 9.60 -14.44 -0.04
N GLN A 83 10.26 -14.75 -1.16
CA GLN A 83 11.63 -14.31 -1.44
C GLN A 83 11.77 -12.78 -1.57
N VAL A 84 10.73 -12.09 -2.05
CA VAL A 84 10.73 -10.62 -2.07
C VAL A 84 10.69 -10.07 -0.65
N VAL A 85 9.82 -10.61 0.20
CA VAL A 85 9.72 -10.20 1.61
C VAL A 85 11.04 -10.43 2.34
N GLU A 86 11.65 -11.61 2.17
CA GLU A 86 12.97 -11.92 2.75
C GLU A 86 14.06 -10.93 2.32
N ARG A 87 14.01 -10.45 1.07
CA ARG A 87 14.95 -9.42 0.57
C ARG A 87 14.67 -8.04 1.17
N MET A 88 13.40 -7.68 1.34
CA MET A 88 13.02 -6.42 1.99
C MET A 88 13.47 -6.39 3.45
N GLU A 89 13.39 -7.53 4.14
CA GLU A 89 13.81 -7.70 5.53
C GLU A 89 15.33 -7.54 5.76
N GLN A 90 16.15 -7.56 4.70
CA GLN A 90 17.60 -7.36 4.82
C GLN A 90 17.98 -5.94 5.27
N GLY A 91 17.11 -4.95 5.05
CA GLY A 91 17.31 -3.57 5.48
C GLY A 91 16.72 -3.28 6.86
N TYR A 92 15.47 -3.71 7.08
CA TYR A 92 14.68 -3.46 8.29
C TYR A 92 13.82 -4.67 8.61
N ALA A 93 13.62 -4.98 9.90
CA ALA A 93 12.68 -6.01 10.28
C ALA A 93 11.25 -5.62 9.86
N LEU A 94 10.55 -6.51 9.16
CA LEU A 94 9.15 -6.32 8.80
C LEU A 94 8.26 -7.11 9.77
N VAL A 95 7.19 -6.47 10.23
CA VAL A 95 6.20 -7.10 11.10
C VAL A 95 4.85 -7.18 10.40
N GLY A 96 4.13 -8.26 10.67
CA GLY A 96 2.75 -8.44 10.21
C GLY A 96 1.80 -7.54 10.96
N VAL A 97 0.94 -6.84 10.23
CA VAL A 97 -0.10 -5.96 10.80
C VAL A 97 -1.46 -6.29 10.20
N GLU A 98 -2.52 -5.86 10.90
CA GLU A 98 -3.86 -5.90 10.34
C GLU A 98 -4.02 -4.91 9.19
N TYR A 99 -4.91 -5.24 8.26
CA TYR A 99 -5.16 -4.41 7.09
C TYR A 99 -5.55 -2.97 7.45
N ALA A 100 -6.39 -2.81 8.47
CA ALA A 100 -6.85 -1.50 8.93
C ALA A 100 -5.68 -0.58 9.31
N LEU A 101 -4.66 -1.10 10.01
CA LEU A 101 -3.50 -0.31 10.38
C LEU A 101 -2.69 0.10 9.14
N ALA A 102 -2.39 -0.85 8.24
CA ALA A 102 -1.65 -0.55 7.03
C ALA A 102 -2.37 0.48 6.14
N HIS A 103 -3.70 0.36 6.02
CA HIS A 103 -4.55 1.30 5.29
C HIS A 103 -4.49 2.70 5.91
N ASN A 104 -4.71 2.83 7.23
CA ASN A 104 -4.68 4.11 7.93
C ASN A 104 -3.31 4.80 7.83
N ILE A 105 -2.18 4.06 7.91
CA ILE A 105 -0.84 4.66 7.76
C ILE A 105 -0.66 5.28 6.37
N ILE A 106 -1.05 4.58 5.31
CA ILE A 106 -0.89 5.08 3.94
C ILE A 106 -1.79 6.30 3.71
N HIS A 107 -3.04 6.26 4.17
CA HIS A 107 -3.98 7.37 4.03
C HIS A 107 -3.53 8.58 4.83
N ALA A 108 -3.16 8.43 6.11
CA ALA A 108 -2.70 9.53 6.94
C ALA A 108 -1.46 10.23 6.37
N GLY A 109 -0.48 9.47 5.87
CA GLY A 109 0.70 10.05 5.22
C GLY A 109 0.35 10.73 3.89
N TRP A 110 -0.51 10.12 3.07
CA TRP A 110 -0.96 10.71 1.81
C TRP A 110 -1.66 12.05 2.05
N GLU A 111 -2.65 12.08 2.93
CA GLU A 111 -3.43 13.28 3.26
C GLU A 111 -2.56 14.37 3.86
N PHE A 112 -1.70 14.03 4.83
CA PHE A 112 -0.78 14.99 5.43
C PHE A 112 0.14 15.64 4.39
N GLY A 113 0.70 14.84 3.47
CA GLY A 113 1.52 15.36 2.38
C GLY A 113 0.74 16.30 1.46
N GLU A 114 -0.50 15.96 1.10
CA GLU A 114 -1.35 16.82 0.25
C GLU A 114 -1.74 18.13 0.95
N ASP A 115 -2.10 18.08 2.23
CA ASP A 115 -2.49 19.26 3.02
C ASP A 115 -1.40 20.32 3.10
N ILE A 116 -0.14 19.91 3.05
CA ILE A 116 1.03 20.80 3.10
C ILE A 116 1.64 21.10 1.72
N GLY A 117 0.99 20.61 0.64
CA GLY A 117 1.31 20.95 -0.74
C GLY A 117 2.22 19.98 -1.49
N PHE A 118 2.55 18.82 -0.93
CA PHE A 118 3.20 17.74 -1.66
C PHE A 118 2.19 16.93 -2.47
N LYS A 119 2.70 16.25 -3.50
CA LYS A 119 1.91 15.27 -4.27
C LYS A 119 2.52 13.90 -4.05
N ALA A 120 1.65 12.93 -3.76
CA ALA A 120 2.05 11.54 -3.72
C ALA A 120 2.66 11.08 -5.06
N HIS A 121 3.46 10.01 -5.00
CA HIS A 121 4.11 9.45 -6.18
C HIS A 121 3.11 9.18 -7.32
N LYS A 122 3.50 9.47 -8.57
CA LYS A 122 2.61 9.36 -9.74
C LYS A 122 2.02 7.96 -9.93
N ASP A 123 2.79 6.92 -9.61
CA ASP A 123 2.37 5.53 -9.78
C ASP A 123 1.45 5.10 -8.63
N PHE A 124 1.53 5.79 -7.49
CA PHE A 124 0.56 5.63 -6.42
C PHE A 124 -0.81 6.15 -6.87
N LEU A 125 -0.86 7.40 -7.34
CA LEU A 125 -2.08 8.03 -7.81
C LEU A 125 -2.72 7.30 -9.00
N SER A 126 -1.90 6.77 -9.90
CA SER A 126 -2.39 6.16 -11.13
C SER A 126 -2.60 4.65 -11.05
N ILE A 127 -2.01 3.95 -10.08
CA ILE A 127 -2.04 2.47 -10.02
C ILE A 127 -2.24 1.97 -8.58
N THR A 128 -1.29 2.17 -7.67
CA THR A 128 -1.23 1.34 -6.45
C THR A 128 -2.18 1.79 -5.34
N ARG A 129 -2.71 3.02 -5.36
CA ARG A 129 -3.79 3.44 -4.46
C ARG A 129 -5.05 2.59 -4.63
N TYR A 130 -5.25 2.00 -5.80
CA TYR A 130 -6.42 1.16 -6.08
C TYR A 130 -6.31 -0.24 -5.45
N MET A 131 -5.18 -0.59 -4.84
CA MET A 131 -5.06 -1.73 -3.94
C MET A 131 -5.78 -1.50 -2.60
N LEU A 132 -5.89 -0.23 -2.20
CA LEU A 132 -6.52 0.20 -0.96
C LEU A 132 -8.01 0.39 -1.18
N GLU A 133 -8.85 -0.14 -0.29
CA GLU A 133 -10.24 0.24 -0.15
C GLU A 133 -10.35 1.76 0.06
N GLU A 134 -11.50 2.32 -0.32
CA GLU A 134 -11.76 3.75 -0.08
C GLU A 134 -11.81 4.01 1.41
N ASP A 135 -11.27 5.17 1.82
CA ASP A 135 -11.32 5.58 3.22
C ASP A 135 -12.77 5.92 3.57
N SER A 136 -13.38 5.02 4.33
CA SER A 136 -14.80 4.97 4.62
C SER A 136 -15.01 4.28 5.96
N ASP A 137 -16.21 4.45 6.53
CA ASP A 137 -16.55 3.89 7.84
C ASP A 137 -16.51 2.34 7.91
N ASP A 138 -16.32 1.66 6.77
CA ASP A 138 -16.12 0.21 6.70
C ASP A 138 -14.77 -0.23 7.28
N ILE A 139 -13.80 0.69 7.39
CA ILE A 139 -12.46 0.42 7.95
C ILE A 139 -12.36 1.17 9.28
N PRO A 140 -11.99 0.48 10.39
CA PRO A 140 -11.79 1.15 11.67
C PRO A 140 -10.76 2.28 11.55
N LEU A 141 -11.16 3.48 11.95
CA LEU A 141 -10.26 4.64 12.02
C LEU A 141 -9.23 4.41 13.14
N ILE A 142 -7.95 4.47 12.78
CA ILE A 142 -6.82 4.39 13.69
C ILE A 142 -6.06 5.70 13.55
N LYS A 143 -5.91 6.44 14.65
CA LYS A 143 -5.16 7.69 14.63
C LYS A 143 -3.68 7.40 14.37
N ILE A 144 -3.16 7.96 13.27
CA ILE A 144 -1.74 7.95 12.93
C ILE A 144 -1.22 9.37 13.14
N GLU A 145 -0.17 9.54 13.95
CA GLU A 145 0.45 10.85 14.15
C GLU A 145 1.32 11.18 12.93
N CYS A 146 1.18 12.41 12.42
CA CYS A 146 1.96 12.95 11.31
C CYS A 146 2.62 14.26 11.71
N GLY A 147 3.76 14.57 11.11
CA GLY A 147 4.61 15.72 11.45
C GLY A 147 5.52 15.47 12.66
N ASP A 148 6.03 16.56 13.24
CA ASP A 148 6.75 16.55 14.52
C ASP A 148 5.79 16.48 15.72
N ILE A 149 6.31 16.69 16.93
CA ILE A 149 5.52 16.67 18.18
C ILE A 149 4.40 17.73 18.22
N ASP A 150 4.51 18.79 17.41
CA ASP A 150 3.50 19.84 17.25
C ASP A 150 2.60 19.60 16.03
N GLY A 151 2.77 18.48 15.31
CA GLY A 151 2.08 18.18 14.05
C GLY A 151 2.56 19.02 12.86
N LYS A 152 3.73 19.66 12.96
CA LYS A 152 4.30 20.47 11.88
C LYS A 152 5.14 19.60 10.94
N PRO A 153 5.21 19.93 9.64
CA PRO A 153 6.07 19.20 8.72
C PRO A 153 7.54 19.26 9.14
N LEU A 154 8.17 18.09 9.18
CA LEU A 154 9.58 17.91 9.51
C LEU A 154 10.26 17.07 8.43
N TYR A 155 11.11 17.70 7.63
CA TYR A 155 11.95 16.98 6.67
C TYR A 155 13.26 16.56 7.35
N VAL A 156 13.48 15.25 7.47
CA VAL A 156 14.68 14.64 8.08
C VAL A 156 15.61 14.04 7.04
#